data_AF-A0A968A073-F1
#
_entry.id   AF-A0A968A073-F1
#
_cell.length_a   1.000
_cell.length_b   1.000
_cell.length_c   1.000
_cell.angle_alpha   90.00
_cell.angle_beta   90.00
_cell.angle_gamma   90.00
#
_symmetry.space_group_name_H-M   'P 1'
#
loop_
_entity.id
_entity.type
_entity.pdbx_description
1 polymer ?
#
loop_
_entity_poly.entity_id
_entity_poly.type
_entity_poly.pdbx_seq_one_letter_code
_entity_poly.pdbx_strand_id
1 'polypeptide(L)'
;EYVEIRGSGDDPISLQNWSLQDENGNTFVFPEMTMYGSGSIRIYTRVGNSNPLKLYWGQSSAIWESGESVTLLDDTGTVQSVYTV
;
A
#
# COMPACT_ATOMS: atom_id res chain seq x y z
N GLU A 1 11.27 0.46 7.53
CA GLU A 1 10.05 -0.34 7.39
C GLU A 1 9.36 -0.03 6.06
N TYR A 2 8.80 -1.04 5.41
CA TYR A 2 7.96 -0.90 4.23
C TYR A 2 7.02 -2.10 4.06
N VAL A 3 5.92 -1.91 3.34
CA VAL A 3 5.08 -2.98 2.77
C VAL A 3 5.35 -3.04 1.27
N GLU A 4 5.43 -4.25 0.71
CA GLU A 4 5.55 -4.46 -0.73
C GLU A 4 4.26 -5.07 -1.27
N ILE A 5 3.59 -4.37 -2.18
CA ILE A 5 2.44 -4.89 -2.91
C ILE A 5 2.94 -5.45 -4.23
N ARG A 6 2.47 -6.64 -4.57
CA ARG A 6 2.79 -7.32 -5.84
C ARG A 6 1.51 -7.54 -6.62
N GLY A 7 1.51 -7.15 -7.89
CA GLY A 7 0.42 -7.46 -8.79
C GLY A 7 0.39 -8.97 -9.09
N SER A 8 -0.82 -9.53 -9.19
CA SER A 8 -1.05 -10.97 -9.35
C SER A 8 -1.54 -11.37 -10.75
N GLY A 9 -1.53 -10.47 -11.72
CA GLY A 9 -1.97 -10.73 -13.09
C GLY A 9 -1.05 -10.08 -14.13
N ASP A 10 -1.44 -10.16 -15.41
CA ASP A 10 -0.73 -9.51 -16.53
C ASP A 10 -1.36 -8.16 -16.91
N ASP A 11 -2.64 -7.96 -16.55
CA ASP A 11 -3.37 -6.74 -16.86
C ASP A 11 -2.97 -5.56 -15.95
N PRO A 12 -2.93 -4.34 -16.49
CA PRO A 12 -2.73 -3.14 -15.69
C PRO A 12 -3.93 -2.87 -14.79
N ILE A 13 -3.65 -2.56 -13.51
CA ILE A 13 -4.65 -2.23 -12.50
C ILE A 13 -4.45 -0.79 -12.07
N SER A 14 -5.51 0.03 -12.13
CA SER A 14 -5.50 1.36 -11.53
C SER A 14 -5.60 1.23 -10.02
N LEU A 15 -4.70 1.90 -9.29
CA LEU A 15 -4.73 1.99 -7.84
C LEU A 15 -5.33 3.32 -7.35
N GLN A 16 -5.98 4.07 -8.24
CA GLN A 16 -6.61 5.33 -7.87
C GLN A 16 -7.62 5.10 -6.75
N ASN A 17 -7.50 5.86 -5.66
CA ASN A 17 -8.34 5.76 -4.45
C ASN A 17 -8.27 4.41 -3.69
N TRP A 18 -7.37 3.51 -4.07
CA TRP A 18 -7.09 2.34 -3.23
C TRP A 18 -6.45 2.80 -1.92
N SER A 19 -6.46 1.94 -0.91
CA SER A 19 -5.84 2.26 0.37
C SER A 19 -5.22 1.05 1.07
N LEU A 20 -4.17 1.32 1.85
CA LEU A 20 -3.68 0.42 2.88
C LEU A 20 -4.18 0.91 4.24
N GLN A 21 -4.75 0.01 5.03
CA GLN A 21 -5.25 0.31 6.36
C GLN A 21 -4.76 -0.73 7.36
N ASP A 22 -4.32 -0.29 8.54
CA ASP A 22 -4.03 -1.18 9.67
C ASP A 22 -5.14 -1.24 10.72
N GLU A 23 -4.94 -2.06 11.76
CA GLU A 23 -5.90 -2.26 12.84
C GLU A 23 -6.03 -1.03 13.75
N ASN A 24 -4.98 -0.20 13.79
CA ASN A 24 -4.98 1.08 14.49
C ASN A 24 -5.69 2.21 13.74
N GLY A 25 -6.12 1.98 12.50
CA GLY A 25 -6.83 2.94 11.67
C GLY A 25 -5.92 3.92 10.92
N ASN A 26 -4.61 3.68 10.86
CA ASN A 26 -3.73 4.43 10.00
C ASN A 26 -4.04 4.05 8.54
N THR A 27 -4.34 5.04 7.71
CA THR A 27 -4.69 4.83 6.30
C THR A 27 -3.72 5.54 5.36
N PHE A 28 -3.13 4.79 4.44
CA PHE A 28 -2.39 5.31 3.30
C PHE A 28 -3.24 5.21 2.04
N VAL A 29 -3.53 6.33 1.40
CA VAL A 29 -4.28 6.36 0.13
C VAL A 29 -3.30 6.46 -1.03
N PHE A 30 -3.46 5.60 -2.03
CA PHE A 30 -2.61 5.61 -3.22
C PHE A 30 -2.83 6.89 -4.04
N PRO A 31 -1.76 7.52 -4.55
CA PRO A 31 -1.90 8.55 -5.56
C PRO A 31 -2.46 7.93 -6.85
N GLU A 32 -2.88 8.78 -7.79
CA GLU A 32 -3.29 8.30 -9.11
C GLU A 32 -2.11 7.61 -9.81
N MET A 33 -2.20 6.28 -9.90
CA MET A 33 -1.16 5.45 -10.50
C MET A 33 -1.71 4.12 -10.97
N THR A 34 -0.94 3.48 -11.85
CA THR A 34 -1.24 2.17 -12.41
C THR A 34 -0.15 1.18 -12.04
N MET A 35 -0.54 0.03 -11.50
CA MET A 35 0.34 -1.11 -11.35
C MET A 35 0.25 -1.97 -12.62
N TYR A 36 1.41 -2.27 -13.22
CA TYR A 36 1.47 -3.08 -14.43
C TYR A 36 1.87 -4.52 -14.11
N GLY A 37 0.99 -5.45 -14.43
CA GLY A 37 1.24 -6.88 -14.39
C GLY A 37 1.81 -7.39 -13.06
N SER A 38 2.83 -8.25 -13.14
CA SER A 38 3.58 -8.81 -12.00
C SER A 38 4.57 -7.84 -11.34
N GLY A 39 4.40 -6.53 -11.57
CA GLY A 39 5.18 -5.48 -10.94
C GLY A 39 4.97 -5.40 -9.42
N SER A 40 5.82 -4.63 -8.76
CA SER A 40 5.69 -4.36 -7.33
C SER A 40 5.88 -2.88 -7.00
N ILE A 41 5.17 -2.45 -5.96
CA ILE A 41 5.26 -1.11 -5.38
C ILE A 41 5.61 -1.26 -3.90
N ARG A 42 6.54 -0.45 -3.43
CA ARG A 42 6.92 -0.41 -2.01
C ARG A 42 6.37 0.84 -1.36
N ILE A 43 5.71 0.68 -0.22
CA ILE A 43 5.17 1.76 0.59
C ILE A 43 6.01 1.84 1.86
N TYR A 44 6.80 2.90 1.98
CA TYR A 44 7.58 3.20 3.16
C TYR A 44 6.76 4.09 4.10
N THR A 45 6.71 3.74 5.38
CA THR A 45 5.99 4.52 6.41
C THR A 45 6.66 5.88 6.66
N ARG A 46 7.99 5.92 6.61
CA ARG A 46 8.80 7.13 6.85
C ARG A 46 8.70 8.23 5.78
N VAL A 47 9.30 9.38 6.08
CA VAL A 47 9.55 10.47 5.12
C VAL A 47 10.43 10.05 3.94
N GLY A 48 10.14 10.62 2.76
CA GLY A 48 10.91 10.44 1.54
C GLY A 48 10.19 11.01 0.33
N ASN A 49 10.79 10.85 -0.85
CA ASN A 49 10.25 11.36 -2.11
C ASN A 49 9.61 10.22 -2.90
N SER A 50 8.30 10.30 -3.09
CA SER A 50 7.53 9.29 -3.82
C SER A 50 7.86 9.27 -5.31
N ASN A 51 7.89 8.06 -5.87
CA ASN A 51 7.98 7.77 -7.30
C ASN A 51 7.14 6.51 -7.61
N PRO A 52 6.94 6.15 -8.88
CA PRO A 52 6.04 5.05 -9.25
C PRO A 52 6.37 3.67 -8.63
N LEU A 53 7.59 3.45 -8.15
CA LEU A 53 8.00 2.18 -7.53
C LEU A 53 8.11 2.24 -6.00
N LYS A 54 8.25 3.45 -5.45
CA LYS A 54 8.47 3.70 -4.01
C LYS A 54 7.63 4.87 -3.57
N LEU A 55 6.63 4.60 -2.74
CA LEU A 55 5.79 5.60 -2.10
C LEU A 55 6.25 5.81 -0.67
N TYR A 56 6.10 7.03 -0.16
CA TYR A 56 6.45 7.41 1.20
C TYR A 56 5.25 8.06 1.86
N TRP A 57 4.87 7.56 3.03
CA TRP A 57 3.72 8.04 3.81
C TRP A 57 4.06 9.25 4.68
N GLY A 58 5.35 9.58 4.86
CA GLY A 58 5.72 10.83 5.53
C GLY A 58 5.61 10.78 7.06
N GLN A 59 5.49 9.59 7.65
CA GLN A 59 5.37 9.45 9.10
C GLN A 59 6.72 9.65 9.78
N SER A 60 6.70 10.25 10.96
CA SER A 60 7.88 10.49 11.81
C SER A 60 8.24 9.28 12.67
N SER A 61 7.29 8.35 12.88
CA SER A 61 7.44 7.09 13.60
C SER A 61 7.11 5.90 12.70
N ALA A 62 7.52 4.69 13.14
CA ALA A 62 7.03 3.45 12.54
C ALA A 62 5.52 3.37 12.71
N ILE A 63 4.85 2.72 11.76
CA ILE A 63 3.40 2.51 11.79
C ILE A 63 3.09 1.04 12.01
N TRP A 64 3.86 0.13 11.42
CA TRP A 64 3.54 -1.28 11.51
C TRP A 64 4.08 -1.89 12.80
N GLU A 65 3.23 -2.65 13.49
CA GLU A 65 3.60 -3.43 14.67
C GLU A 65 3.54 -4.93 14.37
N SER A 66 4.45 -5.72 14.95
CA SER A 66 4.42 -7.18 14.76
C SER A 66 3.14 -7.79 15.30
N GLY A 67 2.47 -8.62 14.49
CA GLY A 67 1.18 -9.21 14.81
C GLY A 67 -0.03 -8.38 14.36
N GLU A 68 0.16 -7.18 13.83
CA GLU A 68 -0.92 -6.35 13.29
C GLU A 68 -1.28 -6.77 11.85
N SER A 69 -2.55 -6.60 11.49
CA SER A 69 -3.05 -6.82 10.13
C SER A 69 -2.99 -5.55 9.28
N VAL A 70 -2.45 -5.69 8.06
CA VAL A 70 -2.49 -4.69 7.00
C VAL A 70 -3.47 -5.13 5.94
N THR A 71 -4.48 -4.31 5.67
CA THR A 71 -5.54 -4.57 4.69
C THR A 71 -5.35 -3.68 3.47
N LEU A 72 -5.37 -4.28 2.27
CA LEU A 72 -5.44 -3.56 1.00
C LEU A 72 -6.89 -3.51 0.53
N LEU A 73 -7.39 -2.30 0.33
CA LEU A 73 -8.75 -1.99 -0.09
C LEU A 73 -8.71 -1.32 -1.47
N ASP A 74 -9.63 -1.71 -2.34
CA ASP A 74 -9.84 -1.00 -3.61
C ASP A 74 -10.63 0.31 -3.43
N ASP A 75 -10.88 1.00 -4.54
CA ASP A 75 -11.60 2.29 -4.59
C ASP A 75 -13.06 2.19 -4.12
N THR A 76 -13.62 0.99 -4.04
CA THR A 76 -14.96 0.73 -3.51
C THR A 76 -14.96 0.32 -2.05
N GLY A 77 -13.77 0.15 -1.44
CA GLY A 77 -13.61 -0.37 -0.09
C GLY A 77 -13.69 -1.90 -0.01
N THR A 78 -13.57 -2.60 -1.14
CA THR A 78 -13.52 -4.07 -1.15
C THR A 78 -12.13 -4.55 -0.79
N VAL A 79 -12.04 -5.54 0.10
CA VAL A 79 -10.76 -6.15 0.50
C VAL A 79 -10.18 -6.95 -0.65
N GLN A 80 -8.98 -6.56 -1.08
CA GLN A 80 -8.22 -7.26 -2.11
C GLN A 80 -7.16 -8.17 -1.49
N SER A 81 -6.60 -7.79 -0.34
CA SER A 81 -5.60 -8.60 0.37
C SER A 81 -5.50 -8.22 1.84
N VAL A 82 -5.07 -9.17 2.67
CA VAL A 82 -4.74 -8.95 4.09
C VAL A 82 -3.42 -9.65 4.40
N TYR A 83 -2.54 -8.98 5.13
CA TYR A 83 -1.26 -9.52 5.56
C TYR A 83 -1.02 -9.22 7.04
N THR A 84 -0.46 -10.18 7.79
CA THR A 84 -0.09 -9.98 9.20
C THR A 84 1.42 -9.77 9.32
N VAL A 85 1.82 -8.68 9.96
CA VAL A 85 3.22 -8.21 10.10
C VAL A 85 4.06 -9.13 10.99
#